data_AF-A0A9P0MCN9-F1
#
_entry.id   AF-A0A9P0MCN9-F1
#
_cell.length_a   1.000
_cell.length_b   1.000
_cell.length_c   1.000
_cell.angle_alpha   90.00
_cell.angle_beta   90.00
_cell.angle_gamma   90.00
#
_symmetry.space_group_name_H-M   'P 1'
#
loop_
_entity.id
_entity.type
_entity.pdbx_description
1 polymer ?
#
loop_
_entity_poly.entity_id
_entity_poly.type
_entity_poly.pdbx_seq_one_letter_code
_entity_poly.pdbx_strand_id
1 'polypeptide(L)'
;MDLQITSLFLLAYFLTSSEALFKALKTQDVEYDRDDVGEPLILTPLLEQEQIREARRAAIVNLTGDAKDVRSYAGYFTVNKRYNSNQFFWFFPSKSNPAKDPVLVWLQGGPGVSSMYGVLVETGPFFINKKQELELRKYSWVNNHSVIYIDNPVGTGFSFTKNEDGYARNETQIGNELYEALRQFFKLFSEHRKNEFYIHGESYAAKYALALAHTIHTNNPHAQEKINLKGVAIGDGYIDPEHQTGYAEYLYQLGLVDEKHAEEIKRYENAAVEAIRKGNYILSSDLKVKALVVIEQQANVSFYNYLKEGGVPGEDQMNNFLNQSEVRRSLHVGETTFGSEKVLTSSCTGSLSWTPCTLRLRHFWQTICKDPWRLGS
;
A
#
# COMPACT_ATOMS: atom_id res chain seq x y z
N MET A 1 -3.87 -44.67 42.41
CA MET A 1 -4.26 -45.22 41.10
C MET A 1 -5.77 -45.07 40.98
N ASP A 2 -6.35 -44.28 40.09
CA ASP A 2 -5.76 -43.56 38.98
C ASP A 2 -6.50 -42.25 38.71
N LEU A 3 -5.77 -41.17 38.94
CA LEU A 3 -6.05 -39.81 38.50
C LEU A 3 -5.59 -39.68 37.03
N GLN A 4 -6.14 -40.52 36.13
CA GLN A 4 -5.72 -40.54 34.71
C GLN A 4 -6.85 -40.55 33.67
N ILE A 5 -8.13 -40.64 34.07
CA ILE A 5 -9.22 -40.82 33.08
C ILE A 5 -9.98 -39.52 32.77
N THR A 6 -9.89 -38.48 33.59
CA THR A 6 -10.57 -37.18 33.33
C THR A 6 -9.76 -36.20 32.49
N SER A 7 -8.48 -36.47 32.21
CA SER A 7 -7.62 -35.59 31.39
C SER A 7 -7.67 -35.88 29.89
N LEU A 8 -8.35 -36.94 29.45
CA LEU A 8 -8.40 -37.36 28.04
C LEU A 8 -9.63 -36.84 27.27
N PHE A 9 -10.74 -36.52 27.95
CA PHE A 9 -11.92 -35.95 27.28
C PHE A 9 -11.86 -34.43 27.10
N LEU A 10 -11.09 -33.71 27.93
CA LEU A 10 -10.81 -32.29 27.70
C LEU A 10 -9.78 -32.09 26.58
N LEU A 11 -8.84 -33.02 26.37
CA LEU A 11 -7.89 -32.93 25.25
C LEU A 11 -8.56 -33.16 23.88
N ALA A 12 -9.59 -34.02 23.81
CA ALA A 12 -10.28 -34.32 22.55
C ALA A 12 -11.24 -33.20 22.07
N TYR A 13 -11.76 -32.38 22.99
CA TYR A 13 -12.58 -31.21 22.64
C TYR A 13 -11.74 -30.00 22.19
N PHE A 14 -10.48 -29.94 22.62
CA PHE A 14 -9.51 -28.95 22.13
C PHE A 14 -8.86 -29.34 20.78
N LEU A 15 -8.98 -30.59 20.34
CA LEU A 15 -8.37 -31.08 19.09
C LEU A 15 -9.35 -31.18 17.90
N THR A 16 -10.64 -30.89 18.09
CA THR A 16 -11.65 -30.97 17.01
C THR A 16 -12.39 -29.66 16.72
N SER A 17 -11.99 -28.54 17.34
CA SER A 17 -12.54 -27.21 17.04
C SER A 17 -11.54 -26.25 16.37
N SER A 18 -10.28 -26.64 16.20
CA SER A 18 -9.25 -25.77 15.61
C SER A 18 -9.14 -25.83 14.08
N GLU A 19 -9.76 -26.81 13.42
CA GLU A 19 -9.75 -26.88 11.94
C GLU A 19 -10.90 -26.09 11.28
N ALA A 20 -11.92 -25.70 12.05
CA ALA A 20 -13.05 -24.92 11.54
C ALA A 20 -12.91 -23.40 11.77
N LEU A 21 -11.88 -22.93 12.49
CA LEU A 21 -11.80 -21.55 12.99
C LEU A 21 -10.80 -20.64 12.26
N PHE A 22 -10.20 -21.12 11.17
CA PHE A 22 -9.49 -20.27 10.23
C PHE A 22 -10.09 -20.53 8.85
N LYS A 23 -10.88 -19.57 8.35
CA LYS A 23 -10.93 -19.36 6.91
C LYS A 23 -9.49 -19.03 6.54
N ALA A 24 -8.74 -20.05 6.11
CA ALA A 24 -7.43 -19.86 5.52
C ALA A 24 -7.55 -18.65 4.58
N LEU A 25 -6.66 -17.67 4.74
CA LEU A 25 -6.47 -16.60 3.76
C LEU A 25 -6.37 -17.31 2.41
N LYS A 26 -7.47 -17.27 1.66
CA LYS A 26 -7.49 -17.85 0.33
C LYS A 26 -6.53 -16.98 -0.45
N THR A 27 -5.44 -17.57 -0.91
CA THR A 27 -4.87 -17.11 -2.16
C THR A 27 -6.04 -17.10 -3.14
N GLN A 28 -6.54 -15.92 -3.44
CA GLN A 28 -7.54 -15.79 -4.48
C GLN A 28 -6.76 -16.11 -5.74
N ASP A 29 -7.01 -17.29 -6.31
CA ASP A 29 -6.67 -17.52 -7.71
C ASP A 29 -7.48 -16.49 -8.47
N VAL A 30 -6.84 -15.35 -8.77
CA VAL A 30 -7.46 -14.31 -9.57
C VAL A 30 -7.61 -14.90 -10.96
N GLU A 31 -8.84 -15.08 -11.40
CA GLU A 31 -9.12 -15.53 -12.74
C GLU A 31 -8.80 -14.35 -13.69
N TYR A 32 -7.72 -14.51 -14.45
CA TYR A 32 -7.33 -13.55 -15.46
C TYR A 32 -8.14 -13.80 -16.71
N ASP A 33 -8.72 -12.73 -17.24
CA ASP A 33 -9.08 -12.72 -18.63
C ASP A 33 -7.80 -12.86 -19.48
N ARG A 34 -7.84 -13.73 -20.49
CA ARG A 34 -6.67 -14.19 -21.27
C ARG A 34 -6.56 -13.52 -22.64
N ASP A 35 -7.36 -12.50 -22.88
CA ASP A 35 -7.26 -11.70 -24.08
C ASP A 35 -5.91 -10.96 -24.16
N ASP A 36 -5.49 -10.58 -25.36
CA ASP A 36 -4.26 -9.82 -25.58
C ASP A 36 -4.34 -8.45 -24.89
N VAL A 37 -3.58 -8.27 -23.81
CA VAL A 37 -3.50 -7.02 -23.02
C VAL A 37 -2.33 -6.12 -23.42
N GLY A 38 -1.55 -6.51 -24.43
CA GLY A 38 -0.34 -5.82 -24.87
C GLY A 38 0.83 -5.94 -23.88
N GLU A 39 1.91 -5.21 -24.19
CA GLU A 39 3.11 -5.15 -23.36
C GLU A 39 3.04 -3.99 -22.33
N PRO A 40 3.68 -4.12 -21.16
CA PRO A 40 3.78 -3.03 -20.20
C PRO A 40 4.48 -1.79 -20.79
N LEU A 41 3.86 -0.62 -20.69
CA LEU A 41 4.43 0.63 -21.22
C LEU A 41 5.51 1.21 -20.30
N ILE A 42 6.77 0.87 -20.59
CA ILE A 42 7.93 1.44 -19.89
C ILE A 42 8.33 2.77 -20.55
N LEU A 43 8.13 3.89 -19.86
CA LEU A 43 8.34 5.23 -20.42
C LEU A 43 9.80 5.69 -20.39
N THR A 44 10.61 5.13 -19.47
CA THR A 44 11.99 5.56 -19.23
C THR A 44 12.87 5.60 -20.49
N PRO A 45 12.85 4.59 -21.39
CA PRO A 45 13.63 4.65 -22.63
C PRO A 45 13.27 5.83 -23.53
N LEU A 46 11.98 6.20 -23.64
CA LEU A 46 11.53 7.35 -24.43
C LEU A 46 11.96 8.67 -23.76
N LEU A 47 11.90 8.74 -22.43
CA LEU A 47 12.35 9.90 -21.68
C LEU A 47 13.86 10.12 -21.81
N GLU A 48 14.66 9.06 -21.85
CA GLU A 48 16.12 9.14 -22.04
C GLU A 48 16.52 9.59 -23.44
N GLN A 49 15.69 9.27 -24.44
CA GLN A 49 15.85 9.72 -25.82
C GLN A 49 15.22 11.10 -26.09
N GLU A 50 14.77 11.81 -25.05
CA GLU A 50 14.07 13.11 -25.16
C GLU A 50 12.79 13.07 -26.03
N GLN A 51 12.20 11.89 -26.21
CA GLN A 51 10.95 11.68 -26.97
C GLN A 51 9.71 12.00 -26.13
N ILE A 52 9.70 13.17 -25.48
CA ILE A 52 8.69 13.54 -24.46
C ILE A 52 7.26 13.54 -25.03
N ARG A 53 7.07 14.03 -26.27
CA ARG A 53 5.75 14.07 -26.91
C ARG A 53 5.20 12.67 -27.19
N GLU A 54 6.08 11.76 -27.60
CA GLU A 54 5.72 10.37 -27.88
C GLU A 54 5.40 9.62 -26.58
N ALA A 55 6.25 9.75 -25.56
CA ALA A 55 6.01 9.20 -24.23
C ALA A 55 4.67 9.67 -23.66
N ARG A 56 4.35 10.96 -23.78
CA ARG A 56 3.09 11.53 -23.28
C ARG A 56 1.89 11.02 -24.05
N ARG A 57 2.01 10.82 -25.37
CA ARG A 57 0.94 10.28 -26.20
C ARG A 57 0.70 8.80 -25.89
N ALA A 58 1.76 8.02 -25.71
CA ALA A 58 1.67 6.61 -25.36
C ALA A 58 1.00 6.40 -23.99
N ALA A 59 1.29 7.29 -23.03
CA ALA A 59 0.75 7.19 -21.68
C ALA A 59 -0.76 7.51 -21.55
N ILE A 60 -1.44 7.99 -22.60
CA ILE A 60 -2.88 8.36 -22.51
C ILE A 60 -3.72 7.12 -22.18
N VAL A 61 -4.50 7.20 -21.11
CA VAL A 61 -5.47 6.16 -20.73
C VAL A 61 -6.80 6.42 -21.41
N ASN A 62 -7.34 5.40 -22.10
CA ASN A 62 -8.63 5.47 -22.77
C ASN A 62 -9.65 4.61 -22.02
N LEU A 63 -10.47 5.23 -21.18
CA LEU A 63 -11.53 4.53 -20.45
C LEU A 63 -12.84 4.51 -21.24
N THR A 64 -13.78 3.66 -20.81
CA THR A 64 -15.13 3.56 -21.38
C THR A 64 -16.20 4.01 -20.39
N GLY A 65 -17.46 4.00 -20.83
CA GLY A 65 -18.61 4.41 -20.00
C GLY A 65 -18.54 5.86 -19.53
N ASP A 66 -18.94 6.09 -18.28
CA ASP A 66 -18.96 7.43 -17.65
C ASP A 66 -17.55 8.02 -17.46
N ALA A 67 -16.52 7.18 -17.53
CA ALA A 67 -15.13 7.58 -17.34
C ALA A 67 -14.43 8.01 -18.65
N LYS A 68 -15.07 7.87 -19.82
CA LYS A 68 -14.46 8.12 -21.14
C LYS A 68 -13.85 9.51 -21.33
N ASP A 69 -14.43 10.51 -20.67
CA ASP A 69 -14.00 11.91 -20.78
C ASP A 69 -12.99 12.31 -19.69
N VAL A 70 -12.64 11.38 -18.78
CA VAL A 70 -11.64 11.62 -17.73
C VAL A 70 -10.24 11.47 -18.30
N ARG A 71 -9.61 12.62 -18.58
CA ARG A 71 -8.21 12.67 -18.99
C ARG A 71 -7.31 12.12 -17.88
N SER A 72 -6.52 11.10 -18.21
CA SER A 72 -5.50 10.55 -17.31
C SER A 72 -4.38 9.87 -18.09
N TYR A 73 -3.27 9.62 -17.40
CA TYR A 73 -2.06 9.05 -17.98
C TYR A 73 -1.49 7.95 -17.09
N ALA A 74 -1.08 6.82 -17.67
CA ALA A 74 -0.52 5.70 -16.93
C ALA A 74 0.65 5.06 -17.67
N GLY A 75 1.44 4.30 -16.93
CA GLY A 75 2.60 3.57 -17.43
C GLY A 75 3.61 3.36 -16.32
N TYR A 76 4.84 3.04 -16.71
CA TYR A 76 5.91 2.71 -15.77
C TYR A 76 7.12 3.63 -15.89
N PHE A 77 7.71 3.92 -14.73
CA PHE A 77 9.06 4.47 -14.64
C PHE A 77 10.02 3.40 -14.09
N THR A 78 11.10 3.14 -14.82
CA THR A 78 12.22 2.33 -14.32
C THR A 78 12.99 3.14 -13.26
N VAL A 79 12.81 2.78 -12.00
CA VAL A 79 13.44 3.44 -10.84
C VAL A 79 14.78 2.81 -10.45
N ASN A 80 15.02 1.57 -10.90
CA ASN A 80 16.31 0.90 -10.73
C ASN A 80 16.65 0.06 -11.97
N LYS A 81 17.53 0.59 -12.83
CA LYS A 81 17.96 -0.08 -14.06
C LYS A 81 18.70 -1.39 -13.82
N ARG A 82 19.47 -1.49 -12.72
CA ARG A 82 20.27 -2.69 -12.42
C ARG A 82 19.40 -3.92 -12.25
N TYR A 83 18.23 -3.75 -11.66
CA TYR A 83 17.30 -4.84 -11.37
C TYR A 83 16.07 -4.84 -12.28
N ASN A 84 15.99 -3.88 -13.21
CA ASN A 84 14.78 -3.62 -13.99
C ASN A 84 13.55 -3.47 -13.08
N SER A 85 13.69 -2.64 -12.03
CA SER A 85 12.59 -2.30 -11.13
C SER A 85 11.79 -1.15 -11.71
N ASN A 86 10.48 -1.36 -11.88
CA ASN A 86 9.55 -0.48 -12.57
C ASN A 86 8.39 -0.14 -11.64
N GLN A 87 8.16 1.15 -11.40
CA GLN A 87 7.02 1.65 -10.63
C GLN A 87 5.89 2.08 -11.57
N PHE A 88 4.71 1.53 -11.37
CA PHE A 88 3.49 1.93 -12.04
C PHE A 88 2.94 3.24 -11.44
N PHE A 89 2.46 4.13 -12.29
CA PHE A 89 1.73 5.32 -11.87
C PHE A 89 0.43 5.48 -12.67
N TRP A 90 -0.56 6.13 -12.05
CA TRP A 90 -1.73 6.67 -12.74
C TRP A 90 -1.92 8.13 -12.33
N PHE A 91 -1.77 9.03 -13.30
CA PHE A 91 -1.81 10.47 -13.14
C PHE A 91 -3.11 11.07 -13.66
N PHE A 92 -3.71 11.93 -12.85
CA PHE A 92 -4.90 12.70 -13.18
C PHE A 92 -4.61 14.20 -13.05
N PRO A 93 -4.53 14.95 -14.15
CA PRO A 93 -4.46 16.41 -14.08
C PRO A 93 -5.70 17.00 -13.37
N SER A 94 -5.52 18.11 -12.66
CA SER A 94 -6.65 18.83 -12.04
C SER A 94 -7.73 19.16 -13.07
N LYS A 95 -8.99 18.95 -12.71
CA LYS A 95 -10.16 19.35 -13.52
C LYS A 95 -10.36 20.87 -13.55
N SER A 96 -9.83 21.60 -12.57
CA SER A 96 -9.97 23.06 -12.44
C SER A 96 -8.95 23.78 -13.31
N ASN A 97 -7.70 23.89 -12.86
CA ASN A 97 -6.63 24.55 -13.60
C ASN A 97 -5.29 23.82 -13.39
N PRO A 98 -4.98 22.78 -14.19
CA PRO A 98 -3.79 21.96 -13.99
C PRO A 98 -2.46 22.76 -14.11
N ALA A 99 -2.47 23.92 -14.78
CA ALA A 99 -1.30 24.78 -14.89
C ALA A 99 -1.00 25.60 -13.62
N LYS A 100 -1.94 25.69 -12.67
CA LYS A 100 -1.81 26.47 -11.42
C LYS A 100 -2.06 25.65 -10.17
N ASP A 101 -2.99 24.73 -10.23
CA ASP A 101 -3.42 23.91 -9.10
C ASP A 101 -2.27 23.02 -8.61
N PRO A 102 -2.20 22.71 -7.30
CA PRO A 102 -1.11 21.90 -6.77
C PRO A 102 -1.04 20.49 -7.37
N VAL A 103 0.15 19.92 -7.33
CA VAL A 103 0.42 18.52 -7.67
C VAL A 103 0.59 17.74 -6.38
N LEU A 104 -0.07 16.60 -6.28
CA LEU A 104 -0.02 15.74 -5.11
C LEU A 104 0.34 14.32 -5.52
N VAL A 105 1.31 13.70 -4.85
CA VAL A 105 1.49 12.25 -4.92
C VAL A 105 0.69 11.58 -3.81
N TRP A 106 -0.11 10.58 -4.16
CA TRP A 106 -0.85 9.74 -3.24
C TRP A 106 -0.15 8.38 -3.11
N LEU A 107 0.15 8.00 -1.87
CA LEU A 107 0.77 6.73 -1.52
C LEU A 107 -0.11 5.97 -0.54
N GLN A 108 -0.51 4.75 -0.92
CA GLN A 108 -1.21 3.82 -0.04
C GLN A 108 -0.20 2.99 0.79
N GLY A 109 -0.62 2.59 1.99
CA GLY A 109 0.19 1.91 2.99
C GLY A 109 0.24 0.39 2.86
N GLY A 110 -0.14 -0.31 3.92
CA GLY A 110 -0.05 -1.77 4.05
C GLY A 110 1.00 -2.21 5.08
N PRO A 111 2.28 -2.39 4.70
CA PRO A 111 2.95 -2.08 3.44
C PRO A 111 2.53 -2.96 2.25
N GLY A 112 2.61 -2.43 1.02
CA GLY A 112 2.39 -3.19 -0.22
C GLY A 112 0.95 -3.22 -0.74
N VAL A 113 0.08 -2.32 -0.24
CA VAL A 113 -1.27 -2.13 -0.81
C VAL A 113 -1.18 -1.13 -1.97
N SER A 114 -1.86 -1.45 -3.07
CA SER A 114 -1.85 -0.63 -4.28
C SER A 114 -2.48 0.75 -4.06
N SER A 115 -1.87 1.79 -4.63
CA SER A 115 -2.45 3.14 -4.66
C SER A 115 -3.66 3.24 -5.59
N MET A 116 -3.97 2.20 -6.36
CA MET A 116 -5.24 2.08 -7.08
C MET A 116 -6.42 2.02 -6.14
N TYR A 117 -6.21 1.61 -4.88
CA TYR A 117 -7.22 1.74 -3.82
C TYR A 117 -7.60 3.21 -3.60
N GLY A 118 -6.60 4.09 -3.58
CA GLY A 118 -6.80 5.54 -3.54
C GLY A 118 -7.60 6.06 -4.74
N VAL A 119 -7.37 5.49 -5.93
CA VAL A 119 -8.08 5.87 -7.16
C VAL A 119 -9.56 5.45 -7.12
N LEU A 120 -9.83 4.22 -6.71
CA LEU A 120 -11.11 3.53 -6.91
C LEU A 120 -12.02 3.55 -5.68
N VAL A 121 -11.45 3.69 -4.49
CA VAL A 121 -12.18 3.59 -3.21
C VAL A 121 -12.22 4.93 -2.48
N GLU A 122 -11.17 5.75 -2.56
CA GLU A 122 -10.99 6.88 -1.63
C GLU A 122 -11.09 8.26 -2.30
N THR A 123 -10.03 8.74 -2.93
CA THR A 123 -9.87 10.15 -3.33
C THR A 123 -9.89 10.38 -4.83
N GLY A 124 -9.69 9.32 -5.61
CA GLY A 124 -9.69 9.38 -7.06
C GLY A 124 -11.06 9.69 -7.65
N PRO A 125 -11.12 9.83 -8.99
CA PRO A 125 -12.32 10.33 -9.65
C PRO A 125 -13.41 9.28 -9.80
N PHE A 126 -13.23 8.05 -9.31
CA PHE A 126 -14.11 6.93 -9.60
C PHE A 126 -14.60 6.19 -8.35
N PHE A 127 -15.71 5.47 -8.51
CA PHE A 127 -16.05 4.26 -7.76
C PHE A 127 -16.31 3.12 -8.75
N ILE A 128 -16.23 1.88 -8.29
CA ILE A 128 -16.64 0.70 -9.07
C ILE A 128 -18.08 0.33 -8.69
N ASN A 129 -18.96 0.28 -9.67
CA ASN A 129 -20.35 -0.11 -9.45
C ASN A 129 -20.53 -1.64 -9.41
N LYS A 130 -21.75 -2.11 -9.14
CA LYS A 130 -22.04 -3.55 -9.03
C LYS A 130 -21.82 -4.34 -10.33
N LYS A 131 -21.74 -3.65 -11.48
CA LYS A 131 -21.49 -4.24 -12.80
C LYS A 131 -20.01 -4.25 -13.17
N GLN A 132 -19.11 -3.86 -12.26
CA GLN A 132 -17.68 -3.71 -12.53
C GLN A 132 -17.37 -2.62 -13.57
N GLU A 133 -18.17 -1.54 -13.57
CA GLU A 133 -17.97 -0.35 -14.40
C GLU A 133 -17.58 0.84 -13.52
N LEU A 134 -16.87 1.82 -14.10
CA LEU A 134 -16.49 3.05 -13.41
C LEU A 134 -17.65 4.06 -13.39
N GLU A 135 -17.97 4.57 -12.21
CA GLU A 135 -18.86 5.72 -12.01
C GLU A 135 -18.08 6.92 -11.45
N LEU A 136 -18.50 8.14 -11.79
CA LEU A 136 -17.80 9.36 -11.36
C LEU A 136 -18.05 9.71 -9.90
N ARG A 137 -16.96 9.92 -9.16
CA ARG A 137 -16.98 10.42 -7.78
C ARG A 137 -17.18 11.93 -7.75
N LYS A 138 -18.27 12.37 -7.10
CA LYS A 138 -18.57 13.80 -6.90
C LYS A 138 -17.45 14.53 -6.13
N TYR A 139 -17.00 13.95 -5.03
CA TYR A 139 -15.96 14.53 -4.16
C TYR A 139 -14.64 13.82 -4.40
N SER A 140 -13.87 14.32 -5.37
CA SER A 140 -12.55 13.80 -5.71
C SER A 140 -11.49 14.88 -5.51
N TRP A 141 -10.30 14.48 -5.09
CA TRP A 141 -9.15 15.39 -4.98
C TRP A 141 -8.70 15.90 -6.35
N VAL A 142 -8.97 15.14 -7.42
CA VAL A 142 -8.71 15.53 -8.81
C VAL A 142 -9.53 16.76 -9.24
N ASN A 143 -10.56 17.17 -8.48
CA ASN A 143 -11.35 18.36 -8.80
C ASN A 143 -10.52 19.66 -8.71
N ASN A 144 -9.49 19.70 -7.86
CA ASN A 144 -8.67 20.90 -7.62
C ASN A 144 -7.18 20.60 -7.39
N HIS A 145 -6.74 19.36 -7.56
CA HIS A 145 -5.33 18.96 -7.52
C HIS A 145 -5.02 18.08 -8.72
N SER A 146 -3.79 18.16 -9.23
CA SER A 146 -3.27 17.15 -10.15
C SER A 146 -2.69 16.02 -9.31
N VAL A 147 -3.26 14.82 -9.37
CA VAL A 147 -2.93 13.73 -8.44
C VAL A 147 -2.20 12.59 -9.15
N ILE A 148 -1.06 12.18 -8.59
CA ILE A 148 -0.23 11.06 -9.04
C ILE A 148 -0.43 9.91 -8.04
N TYR A 149 -1.04 8.82 -8.47
CA TYR A 149 -1.13 7.60 -7.68
C TYR A 149 0.01 6.68 -8.09
N ILE A 150 0.87 6.25 -7.15
CA ILE A 150 2.02 5.39 -7.44
C ILE A 150 1.89 4.09 -6.65
N ASP A 151 1.99 2.96 -7.33
CA ASP A 151 2.09 1.66 -6.67
C ASP A 151 3.50 1.51 -6.07
N ASN A 152 3.58 1.64 -4.76
CA ASN A 152 4.84 1.70 -4.03
C ASN A 152 4.79 0.80 -2.79
N PRO A 153 5.85 0.05 -2.47
CA PRO A 153 7.15 -0.05 -3.16
C PRO A 153 7.10 -0.84 -4.48
N VAL A 154 8.23 -0.97 -5.18
CA VAL A 154 8.37 -1.94 -6.29
C VAL A 154 7.92 -3.32 -5.81
N GLY A 155 7.10 -4.00 -6.60
CA GLY A 155 6.41 -5.23 -6.21
C GLY A 155 5.00 -4.99 -5.68
N THR A 156 4.53 -3.76 -5.52
CA THR A 156 3.15 -3.45 -5.10
C THR A 156 2.24 -3.31 -6.31
N GLY A 157 1.01 -3.82 -6.23
CA GLY A 157 0.01 -3.65 -7.30
C GLY A 157 0.56 -4.05 -8.67
N PHE A 158 0.64 -3.10 -9.59
CA PHE A 158 1.23 -3.31 -10.92
C PHE A 158 2.75 -3.12 -10.98
N SER A 159 3.39 -2.51 -9.97
CA SER A 159 4.84 -2.28 -9.95
C SER A 159 5.60 -3.60 -9.81
N PHE A 160 6.67 -3.78 -10.59
CA PHE A 160 7.37 -5.06 -10.67
C PHE A 160 8.88 -4.92 -10.81
N THR A 161 9.58 -6.02 -10.55
CA THR A 161 11.00 -6.19 -10.85
C THR A 161 11.27 -7.61 -11.32
N LYS A 162 12.30 -7.80 -12.16
CA LYS A 162 12.71 -9.14 -12.63
C LYS A 162 13.77 -9.77 -11.72
N ASN A 163 14.15 -9.10 -10.63
CA ASN A 163 15.19 -9.56 -9.72
C ASN A 163 14.78 -9.31 -8.26
N GLU A 164 14.94 -10.33 -7.39
CA GLU A 164 14.68 -10.26 -5.95
C GLU A 164 15.43 -9.12 -5.23
N ASP A 165 16.64 -8.81 -5.70
CA ASP A 165 17.44 -7.70 -5.17
C ASP A 165 16.88 -6.32 -5.57
N GLY A 166 15.90 -6.29 -6.47
CA GLY A 166 15.19 -5.09 -6.90
C GLY A 166 14.07 -4.65 -5.97
N TYR A 167 13.74 -5.43 -4.93
CA TYR A 167 12.79 -5.03 -3.89
C TYR A 167 13.46 -4.13 -2.85
N ALA A 168 12.80 -3.02 -2.53
CA ALA A 168 13.26 -2.13 -1.49
C ALA A 168 13.29 -2.83 -0.12
N ARG A 169 14.35 -2.55 0.63
CA ARG A 169 14.64 -3.17 1.93
C ARG A 169 14.54 -2.18 3.09
N ASN A 170 14.51 -0.88 2.82
CA ASN A 170 14.39 0.16 3.84
C ASN A 170 13.81 1.44 3.24
N GLU A 171 13.49 2.40 4.12
CA GLU A 171 12.84 3.64 3.71
C GLU A 171 13.76 4.57 2.91
N THR A 172 15.08 4.46 3.09
CA THR A 172 16.04 5.18 2.25
C THR A 172 15.93 4.75 0.79
N GLN A 173 15.81 3.44 0.53
CA GLN A 173 15.62 2.92 -0.83
C GLN A 173 14.27 3.35 -1.40
N ILE A 174 13.19 3.26 -0.61
CA ILE A 174 11.84 3.68 -1.03
C ILE A 174 11.83 5.17 -1.39
N GLY A 175 12.41 6.03 -0.54
CA GLY A 175 12.50 7.46 -0.81
C GLY A 175 13.29 7.78 -2.08
N ASN A 176 14.38 7.05 -2.35
CA ASN A 176 15.18 7.21 -3.57
C ASN A 176 14.43 6.75 -4.83
N GLU A 177 13.74 5.61 -4.77
CA GLU A 177 12.96 5.08 -5.90
C GLU A 177 11.78 5.99 -6.25
N LEU A 178 11.02 6.44 -5.24
CA LEU A 178 9.94 7.42 -5.43
C LEU A 178 10.46 8.76 -5.96
N TYR A 179 11.62 9.24 -5.47
CA TYR A 179 12.23 10.46 -5.98
C TYR A 179 12.61 10.32 -7.46
N GLU A 180 13.16 9.17 -7.87
CA GLU A 180 13.49 8.90 -9.27
C GLU A 180 12.22 8.83 -10.15
N ALA A 181 11.14 8.18 -9.68
CA ALA A 181 9.85 8.19 -10.36
C ALA A 181 9.32 9.63 -10.54
N LEU A 182 9.42 10.48 -9.51
CA LEU A 182 9.00 11.88 -9.61
C LEU A 182 9.87 12.71 -10.56
N ARG A 183 11.18 12.48 -10.60
CA ARG A 183 12.06 13.15 -11.58
C ARG A 183 11.64 12.83 -13.01
N GLN A 184 11.32 11.57 -13.29
CA GLN A 184 10.83 11.14 -14.60
C GLN A 184 9.43 11.70 -14.88
N PHE A 185 8.53 11.68 -13.90
CA PHE A 185 7.21 12.32 -13.99
C PHE A 185 7.32 13.81 -14.36
N PHE A 186 8.15 14.58 -13.65
CA PHE A 186 8.35 16.01 -13.93
C PHE A 186 9.18 16.27 -15.19
N LYS A 187 9.82 15.25 -15.78
CA LYS A 187 10.36 15.33 -17.16
C LYS A 187 9.25 15.13 -18.19
N LEU A 188 8.39 14.13 -17.96
CA LEU A 188 7.26 13.81 -18.82
C LEU A 188 6.21 14.93 -18.85
N PHE A 189 5.94 15.55 -17.71
CA PHE A 189 4.98 16.63 -17.53
C PHE A 189 5.65 17.89 -16.95
N SER A 190 6.61 18.43 -17.69
CA SER A 190 7.44 19.57 -17.25
C SER A 190 6.65 20.84 -16.92
N GLU A 191 5.44 21.00 -17.46
CA GLU A 191 4.52 22.08 -17.11
C GLU A 191 4.16 22.11 -15.62
N HIS A 192 4.21 20.97 -14.94
CA HIS A 192 3.85 20.83 -13.52
C HIS A 192 4.99 21.16 -12.55
N ARG A 193 6.21 21.40 -13.03
CA ARG A 193 7.38 21.66 -12.15
C ARG A 193 7.23 22.90 -11.26
N LYS A 194 6.50 23.91 -11.75
CA LYS A 194 6.30 25.18 -11.04
C LYS A 194 5.17 25.10 -10.02
N ASN A 195 4.30 24.11 -10.14
CA ASN A 195 3.16 23.93 -9.25
C ASN A 195 3.67 23.64 -7.83
N GLU A 196 2.87 23.97 -6.83
CA GLU A 196 3.15 23.49 -5.47
C GLU A 196 3.05 21.97 -5.43
N PHE A 197 4.05 21.31 -4.85
CA PHE A 197 4.07 19.86 -4.74
C PHE A 197 3.83 19.43 -3.30
N TYR A 198 2.91 18.50 -3.10
CA TYR A 198 2.57 17.90 -1.82
C TYR A 198 2.73 16.38 -1.88
N ILE A 199 3.08 15.79 -0.76
CA ILE A 199 3.16 14.33 -0.59
C ILE A 199 2.05 13.92 0.36
N HIS A 200 1.23 12.95 -0.04
CA HIS A 200 0.28 12.30 0.83
C HIS A 200 0.67 10.84 1.06
N GLY A 201 0.60 10.39 2.32
CA GLY A 201 0.73 8.98 2.67
C GLY A 201 -0.27 8.59 3.74
N GLU A 202 -0.92 7.44 3.57
CA GLU A 202 -1.85 6.87 4.54
C GLU A 202 -1.30 5.62 5.20
N SER A 203 -1.65 5.37 6.47
CA SER A 203 -1.28 4.15 7.19
C SER A 203 0.25 3.97 7.19
N TYR A 204 0.77 2.86 6.68
CA TYR A 204 2.22 2.63 6.58
C TYR A 204 2.91 3.65 5.65
N ALA A 205 2.21 4.20 4.67
CA ALA A 205 2.77 5.18 3.73
C ALA A 205 3.07 6.53 4.37
N ALA A 206 2.70 6.75 5.63
CA ALA A 206 3.28 7.83 6.42
C ALA A 206 4.83 7.76 6.43
N LYS A 207 5.39 6.55 6.52
CA LYS A 207 6.85 6.34 6.47
C LYS A 207 7.39 6.65 5.07
N TYR A 208 6.70 6.18 4.02
CA TYR A 208 7.09 6.44 2.63
C TYR A 208 7.07 7.94 2.30
N ALA A 209 6.03 8.64 2.74
CA ALA A 209 5.86 10.06 2.53
C ALA A 209 6.98 10.87 3.20
N LEU A 210 7.32 10.52 4.45
CA LEU A 210 8.44 11.15 5.17
C LEU A 210 9.79 10.83 4.54
N ALA A 211 10.00 9.58 4.09
CA ALA A 211 11.22 9.18 3.41
C ALA A 211 11.42 9.94 2.10
N LEU A 212 10.37 10.05 1.27
CA LEU A 212 10.39 10.83 0.04
C LEU A 212 10.61 12.31 0.31
N ALA A 213 9.93 12.88 1.31
CA ALA A 213 10.09 14.28 1.69
C ALA A 213 11.55 14.58 2.09
N HIS A 214 12.15 13.70 2.90
CA HIS A 214 13.55 13.78 3.29
C HIS A 214 14.49 13.67 2.09
N THR A 215 14.25 12.73 1.17
CA THR A 215 15.05 12.57 -0.05
C THR A 215 14.97 13.82 -0.94
N ILE A 216 13.78 14.39 -1.14
CA ILE A 216 13.60 15.64 -1.89
C ILE A 216 14.33 16.80 -1.20
N HIS A 217 14.13 16.96 0.11
CA HIS A 217 14.77 18.02 0.90
C HIS A 217 16.30 17.97 0.77
N THR A 218 16.88 16.78 0.83
CA THR A 218 18.34 16.56 0.75
C THR A 218 18.89 16.79 -0.67
N ASN A 219 18.16 16.39 -1.71
CA ASN A 219 18.61 16.52 -3.10
C ASN A 219 18.36 17.91 -3.70
N ASN A 220 17.28 18.59 -3.31
CA ASN A 220 16.87 19.88 -3.88
C ASN A 220 17.96 20.97 -3.87
N PRO A 221 18.80 21.14 -2.84
CA PRO A 221 19.87 22.13 -2.84
C PRO A 221 20.89 21.96 -3.98
N HIS A 222 21.08 20.72 -4.44
CA HIS A 222 22.08 20.36 -5.46
C HIS A 222 21.46 19.99 -6.82
N ALA A 223 20.13 19.87 -6.89
CA ALA A 223 19.42 19.53 -8.12
C ALA A 223 19.36 20.73 -9.08
N GLN A 224 19.65 20.48 -10.37
CA GLN A 224 19.40 21.44 -11.44
C GLN A 224 17.90 21.78 -11.56
N GLU A 225 17.06 20.75 -11.39
CA GLU A 225 15.62 20.83 -11.50
C GLU A 225 15.03 20.42 -10.14
N LYS A 226 14.52 21.41 -9.41
CA LYS A 226 14.01 21.22 -8.04
C LYS A 226 12.55 20.81 -8.07
N ILE A 227 12.16 19.95 -7.12
CA ILE A 227 10.75 19.69 -6.84
C ILE A 227 10.28 20.73 -5.84
N ASN A 228 9.24 21.50 -6.17
CA ASN A 228 8.68 22.57 -5.35
C ASN A 228 7.85 22.03 -4.17
N LEU A 229 8.47 21.21 -3.31
CA LEU A 229 7.84 20.60 -2.15
C LEU A 229 7.38 21.67 -1.15
N LYS A 230 6.08 21.69 -0.84
CA LYS A 230 5.44 22.62 0.10
C LYS A 230 4.97 21.97 1.38
N GLY A 231 4.63 20.69 1.35
CA GLY A 231 4.15 20.01 2.55
C GLY A 231 3.96 18.52 2.38
N VAL A 232 3.76 17.87 3.52
CA VAL A 232 3.44 16.45 3.65
C VAL A 232 2.13 16.36 4.42
N ALA A 233 1.17 15.61 3.89
CA ALA A 233 -0.08 15.27 4.56
C ALA A 233 -0.05 13.78 4.91
N ILE A 234 -0.44 13.44 6.13
CA ILE A 234 -0.46 12.06 6.61
C ILE A 234 -1.86 11.73 7.14
N GLY A 235 -2.52 10.75 6.52
CA GLY A 235 -3.78 10.18 6.99
C GLY A 235 -3.51 8.95 7.85
N ASP A 236 -4.06 8.90 9.07
CA ASP A 236 -4.06 7.71 9.95
C ASP A 236 -2.71 6.95 10.00
N GLY A 237 -1.61 7.72 10.09
CA GLY A 237 -0.28 7.21 9.81
C GLY A 237 0.34 6.35 10.91
N TYR A 238 1.06 5.30 10.52
CA TYR A 238 1.88 4.49 11.42
C TYR A 238 3.34 4.99 11.44
N ILE A 239 3.62 6.00 12.27
CA ILE A 239 4.88 6.75 12.28
C ILE A 239 5.76 6.34 13.46
N ASP A 240 5.17 6.29 14.65
CA ASP A 240 5.83 6.04 15.93
C ASP A 240 5.25 4.78 16.60
N PRO A 241 5.77 3.60 16.23
CA PRO A 241 5.32 2.31 16.77
C PRO A 241 5.36 2.18 18.28
N GLU A 242 6.21 2.94 18.98
CA GLU A 242 6.37 2.84 20.43
C GLU A 242 5.23 3.57 21.14
N HIS A 243 4.89 4.77 20.69
CA HIS A 243 3.84 5.59 21.30
C HIS A 243 2.45 5.28 20.76
N GLN A 244 2.32 4.70 19.56
CA GLN A 244 1.04 4.31 18.97
C GLN A 244 0.54 2.92 19.43
N THR A 245 1.18 2.30 20.42
CA THR A 245 0.71 1.08 21.11
C THR A 245 -0.16 1.47 22.32
N GLY A 246 -1.45 1.72 22.10
CA GLY A 246 -2.39 2.21 23.12
C GLY A 246 -3.85 1.79 22.91
N TYR A 247 -4.09 0.67 22.23
CA TYR A 247 -5.41 0.14 21.95
C TYR A 247 -6.14 -0.34 23.21
N ALA A 248 -5.43 -0.94 24.18
CA ALA A 248 -6.05 -1.51 25.38
C ALA A 248 -6.93 -0.51 26.13
N GLU A 249 -6.35 0.65 26.47
CA GLU A 249 -7.06 1.70 27.21
C GLU A 249 -8.17 2.32 26.36
N TYR A 250 -7.86 2.62 25.09
CA TYR A 250 -8.82 3.22 24.17
C TYR A 250 -10.08 2.35 23.98
N LEU A 251 -9.91 1.05 23.72
CA LEU A 251 -11.01 0.13 23.49
C LEU A 251 -11.82 -0.15 24.77
N TYR A 252 -11.15 -0.18 25.94
CA TYR A 252 -11.84 -0.30 27.22
C TYR A 252 -12.73 0.92 27.51
N GLN A 253 -12.23 2.14 27.29
CA GLN A 253 -13.01 3.37 27.47
C GLN A 253 -14.20 3.48 26.50
N LEU A 254 -14.10 2.86 25.32
CA LEU A 254 -15.21 2.75 24.37
C LEU A 254 -16.20 1.62 24.72
N GLY A 255 -15.92 0.80 25.73
CA GLY A 255 -16.74 -0.37 26.08
C GLY A 255 -16.69 -1.49 25.05
N LEU A 256 -15.67 -1.52 24.18
CA LEU A 256 -15.50 -2.54 23.14
C LEU A 256 -14.81 -3.81 23.68
N VAL A 257 -14.10 -3.70 24.80
CA VAL A 257 -13.50 -4.82 25.52
C VAL A 257 -13.73 -4.64 27.03
N ASP A 258 -13.83 -5.75 27.76
CA ASP A 258 -13.87 -5.72 29.22
C ASP A 258 -12.47 -5.53 29.84
N GLU A 259 -12.42 -5.34 31.16
CA GLU A 259 -11.17 -5.13 31.91
C GLU A 259 -10.15 -6.26 31.68
N LYS A 260 -10.62 -7.52 31.68
CA LYS A 260 -9.77 -8.69 31.50
C LYS A 260 -9.08 -8.68 30.14
N HIS A 261 -9.82 -8.41 29.06
CA HIS A 261 -9.26 -8.37 27.71
C HIS A 261 -8.41 -7.11 27.50
N ALA A 262 -8.77 -5.98 28.11
CA ALA A 262 -7.93 -4.79 28.12
C ALA A 262 -6.56 -5.05 28.76
N GLU A 263 -6.51 -5.73 29.91
CA GLU A 263 -5.26 -6.14 30.55
C GLU A 263 -4.42 -7.09 29.66
N GLU A 264 -5.08 -8.02 28.98
CA GLU A 264 -4.42 -8.94 28.05
C GLU A 264 -3.78 -8.21 26.86
N ILE A 265 -4.54 -7.32 26.21
CA ILE A 265 -4.04 -6.46 25.12
C ILE A 265 -2.86 -5.63 25.65
N LYS A 266 -3.00 -5.03 26.84
CA LYS A 266 -1.95 -4.17 27.42
C LYS A 266 -0.65 -4.92 27.67
N ARG A 267 -0.71 -6.21 28.07
CA ARG A 267 0.49 -7.06 28.22
C ARG A 267 1.22 -7.23 26.88
N TYR A 268 0.48 -7.50 25.81
CA TYR A 268 1.09 -7.62 24.47
C TYR A 268 1.67 -6.29 23.99
N GLU A 269 0.98 -5.16 24.22
CA GLU A 269 1.48 -3.83 23.88
C GLU A 269 2.77 -3.49 24.62
N ASN A 270 2.82 -3.68 25.93
CA ASN A 270 4.01 -3.40 26.74
C ASN A 270 5.20 -4.26 26.31
N ALA A 271 4.97 -5.54 26.04
CA ALA A 271 6.01 -6.44 25.54
C ALA A 271 6.48 -6.04 24.13
N ALA A 272 5.58 -5.56 23.27
CA ALA A 272 5.93 -5.07 21.94
C ALA A 272 6.81 -3.81 22.03
N VAL A 273 6.47 -2.86 22.91
CA VAL A 273 7.28 -1.67 23.20
C VAL A 273 8.67 -2.06 23.72
N GLU A 274 8.75 -3.02 24.65
CA GLU A 274 10.04 -3.50 25.15
C GLU A 274 10.87 -4.15 24.03
N ALA A 275 10.24 -4.92 23.15
CA ALA A 275 10.90 -5.51 21.99
C ALA A 275 11.42 -4.43 21.02
N ILE A 276 10.66 -3.36 20.76
CA ILE A 276 11.11 -2.19 19.96
C ILE A 276 12.36 -1.57 20.60
N ARG A 277 12.33 -1.29 21.91
CA ARG A 277 13.46 -0.67 22.64
C ARG A 277 14.73 -1.52 22.61
N LYS A 278 14.57 -2.85 22.50
CA LYS A 278 15.68 -3.82 22.34
C LYS A 278 16.10 -4.03 20.88
N GLY A 279 15.46 -3.37 19.91
CA GLY A 279 15.71 -3.54 18.48
C GLY A 279 15.18 -4.87 17.90
N ASN A 280 14.30 -5.57 18.62
CA ASN A 280 13.69 -6.82 18.18
C ASN A 280 12.31 -6.57 17.55
N TYR A 281 12.32 -6.04 16.34
CA TYR A 281 11.09 -5.62 15.68
C TYR A 281 10.21 -6.76 15.18
N ILE A 282 10.79 -7.94 14.89
CA ILE A 282 10.01 -9.12 14.51
C ILE A 282 9.13 -9.55 15.69
N LEU A 283 9.73 -9.66 16.88
CA LEU A 283 8.99 -9.97 18.09
C LEU A 283 7.94 -8.91 18.40
N SER A 284 8.26 -7.62 18.24
CA SER A 284 7.27 -6.55 18.37
C SER A 284 6.08 -6.75 17.45
N SER A 285 6.32 -7.03 16.16
CA SER A 285 5.24 -7.28 15.20
C SER A 285 4.38 -8.47 15.60
N ASP A 286 5.00 -9.60 15.98
CA ASP A 286 4.28 -10.80 16.42
C ASP A 286 3.40 -10.54 17.66
N LEU A 287 3.90 -9.72 18.60
CA LEU A 287 3.14 -9.35 19.80
C LEU A 287 1.97 -8.41 19.48
N LYS A 288 2.17 -7.43 18.58
CA LYS A 288 1.08 -6.56 18.11
C LYS A 288 -0.02 -7.36 17.40
N VAL A 289 0.35 -8.36 16.61
CA VAL A 289 -0.61 -9.28 15.97
C VAL A 289 -1.44 -10.03 17.01
N LYS A 290 -0.83 -10.50 18.10
CA LYS A 290 -1.57 -11.14 19.19
C LYS A 290 -2.57 -10.19 19.84
N ALA A 291 -2.19 -8.93 20.06
CA ALA A 291 -3.12 -7.91 20.55
C ALA A 291 -4.31 -7.71 19.61
N LEU A 292 -4.07 -7.61 18.29
CA LEU A 292 -5.13 -7.46 17.29
C LEU A 292 -6.09 -8.65 17.27
N VAL A 293 -5.59 -9.87 17.41
CA VAL A 293 -6.43 -11.08 17.48
C VAL A 293 -7.38 -11.04 18.68
N VAL A 294 -6.91 -10.58 19.85
CA VAL A 294 -7.78 -10.40 21.02
C VAL A 294 -8.87 -9.36 20.74
N ILE A 295 -8.51 -8.24 20.11
CA ILE A 295 -9.46 -7.17 19.76
C ILE A 295 -10.54 -7.70 18.81
N GLU A 296 -10.14 -8.38 17.75
CA GLU A 296 -11.06 -8.92 16.74
C GLU A 296 -12.04 -9.93 17.35
N GLN A 297 -11.55 -10.86 18.17
CA GLN A 297 -12.36 -11.90 18.78
C GLN A 297 -13.39 -11.37 19.80
N GLN A 298 -13.07 -10.27 20.49
CA GLN A 298 -13.89 -9.77 21.58
C GLN A 298 -14.80 -8.62 21.17
N ALA A 299 -14.28 -7.68 20.39
CA ALA A 299 -15.05 -6.52 19.97
C ALA A 299 -15.92 -6.81 18.73
N ASN A 300 -15.55 -7.77 17.88
CA ASN A 300 -16.21 -8.06 16.60
C ASN A 300 -16.38 -6.80 15.70
N VAL A 301 -15.45 -5.86 15.79
CA VAL A 301 -15.46 -4.62 15.01
C VAL A 301 -14.30 -4.58 14.02
N SER A 302 -14.46 -3.81 12.95
CA SER A 302 -13.38 -3.56 11.99
C SER A 302 -12.26 -2.76 12.64
N PHE A 303 -11.01 -3.21 12.45
CA PHE A 303 -9.82 -2.48 12.88
C PHE A 303 -9.70 -1.10 12.22
N TYR A 304 -10.27 -0.94 11.02
CA TYR A 304 -10.23 0.32 10.27
C TYR A 304 -11.40 1.26 10.62
N ASN A 305 -12.49 0.73 11.17
CA ASN A 305 -13.64 1.52 11.58
C ASN A 305 -14.47 0.74 12.62
N TYR A 306 -14.28 1.05 13.89
CA TYR A 306 -14.94 0.35 14.99
C TYR A 306 -16.47 0.54 15.03
N LEU A 307 -17.06 1.37 14.17
CA LEU A 307 -18.51 1.51 14.00
C LEU A 307 -19.10 0.49 13.02
N LYS A 308 -18.27 -0.36 12.40
CA LYS A 308 -18.67 -1.33 11.39
C LYS A 308 -18.16 -2.72 11.73
N GLU A 309 -18.96 -3.72 11.35
CA GLU A 309 -18.51 -5.11 11.28
C GLU A 309 -17.82 -5.35 9.92
N GLY A 310 -16.81 -6.22 9.88
CA GLY A 310 -16.24 -6.75 8.63
C GLY A 310 -14.91 -6.14 8.14
N GLY A 311 -14.54 -6.51 6.90
CA GLY A 311 -13.21 -6.31 6.29
C GLY A 311 -13.01 -5.01 5.51
N VAL A 312 -11.91 -4.94 4.75
CA VAL A 312 -11.49 -3.77 3.95
C VAL A 312 -12.51 -3.52 2.83
N PRO A 313 -13.21 -2.37 2.80
CA PRO A 313 -14.20 -2.10 1.77
C PRO A 313 -13.57 -2.00 0.37
N GLY A 314 -14.19 -2.60 -0.64
CA GLY A 314 -13.87 -2.32 -2.04
C GLY A 314 -12.68 -3.08 -2.64
N GLU A 315 -11.93 -3.86 -1.84
CA GLU A 315 -10.73 -4.56 -2.32
C GLU A 315 -11.06 -5.64 -3.37
N ASP A 316 -12.05 -6.50 -3.11
CA ASP A 316 -12.48 -7.53 -4.07
C ASP A 316 -12.99 -6.90 -5.38
N GLN A 317 -13.77 -5.82 -5.28
CA GLN A 317 -14.25 -5.11 -6.47
C GLN A 317 -13.10 -4.49 -7.26
N MET A 318 -12.13 -3.88 -6.58
CA MET A 318 -10.93 -3.34 -7.21
C MET A 318 -10.13 -4.43 -7.91
N ASN A 319 -9.87 -5.55 -7.23
CA ASN A 319 -9.11 -6.66 -7.79
C ASN A 319 -9.80 -7.21 -9.04
N ASN A 320 -11.11 -7.45 -8.99
CA ASN A 320 -11.86 -7.94 -10.14
C ASN A 320 -11.84 -6.94 -11.31
N PHE A 321 -12.00 -5.64 -11.03
CA PHE A 321 -11.99 -4.59 -12.03
C PHE A 321 -10.63 -4.48 -12.74
N LEU A 322 -9.55 -4.39 -11.97
CA LEU A 322 -8.20 -4.17 -12.49
C LEU A 322 -7.63 -5.37 -13.25
N ASN A 323 -8.23 -6.55 -13.10
CA ASN A 323 -7.84 -7.76 -13.82
C ASN A 323 -8.60 -7.98 -15.15
N GLN A 324 -9.58 -7.13 -15.50
CA GLN A 324 -10.23 -7.18 -16.81
C GLN A 324 -9.26 -6.78 -17.93
N SER A 325 -9.29 -7.50 -19.05
CA SER A 325 -8.38 -7.24 -20.17
C SER A 325 -8.50 -5.84 -20.75
N GLU A 326 -9.72 -5.31 -20.86
CA GLU A 326 -9.97 -3.94 -21.33
C GLU A 326 -9.31 -2.91 -20.40
N VAL A 327 -9.43 -3.10 -19.08
CA VAL A 327 -8.84 -2.22 -18.07
C VAL A 327 -7.32 -2.29 -18.14
N ARG A 328 -6.75 -3.51 -18.18
CA ARG A 328 -5.30 -3.70 -18.27
C ARG A 328 -4.70 -3.07 -19.53
N ARG A 329 -5.38 -3.25 -20.66
CA ARG A 329 -5.00 -2.62 -21.93
C ARG A 329 -5.07 -1.10 -21.85
N SER A 330 -6.11 -0.56 -21.22
CA SER A 330 -6.31 0.89 -21.07
C SER A 330 -5.26 1.53 -20.15
N LEU A 331 -4.81 0.81 -19.13
CA LEU A 331 -3.78 1.26 -18.18
C LEU A 331 -2.35 0.99 -18.63
N HIS A 332 -2.16 0.33 -19.78
CA HIS A 332 -0.85 -0.03 -20.32
C HIS A 332 0.00 -0.90 -19.39
N VAL A 333 -0.66 -1.75 -18.60
CA VAL A 333 -0.01 -2.62 -17.62
C VAL A 333 0.46 -3.95 -18.22
N GLY A 334 -0.04 -4.27 -19.42
CA GLY A 334 0.25 -5.52 -20.13
C GLY A 334 0.00 -6.76 -19.29
N GLU A 335 0.85 -7.76 -19.44
CA GLU A 335 0.76 -9.03 -18.70
C GLU A 335 1.10 -8.92 -17.21
N THR A 336 1.47 -7.74 -16.70
CA THR A 336 1.70 -7.56 -15.27
C THR A 336 0.44 -7.96 -14.48
N THR A 337 0.58 -8.95 -13.60
CA THR A 337 -0.54 -9.49 -12.83
C THR A 337 -0.88 -8.55 -11.68
N PHE A 338 -2.14 -8.11 -11.59
CA PHE A 338 -2.63 -7.40 -10.42
C PHE A 338 -3.03 -8.40 -9.35
N GLY A 339 -2.35 -8.39 -8.20
CA GLY A 339 -2.67 -9.27 -7.09
C GLY A 339 -2.17 -10.72 -7.20
N SER A 340 -1.82 -11.27 -8.39
CA SER A 340 -1.26 -12.62 -8.50
C SER A 340 0.24 -12.65 -8.78
N GLU A 341 1.05 -12.41 -7.74
CA GLU A 341 2.30 -13.15 -7.53
C GLU A 341 2.97 -12.66 -6.24
N LYS A 342 2.68 -13.31 -5.12
CA LYS A 342 3.45 -13.19 -3.87
C LYS A 342 3.76 -11.74 -3.43
N VAL A 343 2.89 -10.81 -3.76
CA VAL A 343 2.79 -9.53 -3.04
C VAL A 343 1.90 -9.85 -1.88
N LEU A 344 2.54 -10.14 -0.75
CA LEU A 344 1.81 -10.60 0.40
C LEU A 344 0.97 -9.46 0.96
N THR A 345 -0.31 -9.49 0.62
CA THR A 345 -1.38 -9.03 1.50
C THR A 345 -1.45 -9.98 2.69
N SER A 346 -0.42 -10.02 3.52
CA SER A 346 -0.62 -10.50 4.88
C SER A 346 -1.06 -9.29 5.69
N SER A 347 -2.38 -9.10 5.80
CA SER A 347 -2.90 -8.91 7.14
C SER A 347 -2.29 -10.03 7.98
N CYS A 348 -1.42 -9.68 8.93
CA CYS A 348 -0.98 -10.65 9.92
C CYS A 348 -2.18 -10.93 10.82
N THR A 349 -3.11 -11.76 10.35
CA THR A 349 -4.17 -12.40 11.12
C THR A 349 -4.03 -13.90 10.88
N GLY A 350 -3.13 -14.50 11.66
CA GLY A 350 -3.09 -15.92 12.00
C GLY A 350 -2.43 -16.89 11.02
N SER A 351 -1.29 -17.45 11.44
CA SER A 351 -1.18 -18.91 11.63
C SER A 351 -0.01 -19.24 12.58
N LEU A 352 -0.29 -20.08 13.57
CA LEU A 352 0.69 -20.87 14.30
C LEU A 352 0.98 -22.13 13.48
N SER A 353 1.65 -21.99 12.33
CA SER A 353 2.31 -23.13 11.69
C SER A 353 3.48 -22.67 10.82
N TRP A 354 4.66 -23.11 11.22
CA TRP A 354 5.91 -22.86 10.54
C TRP A 354 6.06 -23.84 9.37
N THR A 355 5.82 -23.39 8.13
CA THR A 355 6.45 -23.90 6.88
C THR A 355 6.16 -22.90 5.73
N PRO A 356 6.95 -22.88 4.64
CA PRO A 356 7.54 -21.65 4.10
C PRO A 356 6.57 -20.79 3.29
N CYS A 357 6.00 -19.76 3.92
CA CYS A 357 5.74 -18.51 3.20
C CYS A 357 7.07 -18.04 2.60
N THR A 358 7.12 -17.97 1.27
CA THR A 358 8.33 -17.79 0.48
C THR A 358 9.22 -16.65 0.98
N LEU A 359 10.55 -16.88 0.89
CA LEU A 359 11.66 -16.03 1.34
C LEU A 359 11.52 -14.50 1.07
N ARG A 360 10.66 -14.07 0.14
CA ARG A 360 10.39 -12.66 -0.21
C ARG A 360 9.89 -11.81 0.96
N LEU A 361 8.93 -12.29 1.77
CA LEU A 361 8.39 -11.48 2.87
C LEU A 361 9.27 -11.44 4.11
N ARG A 362 10.02 -12.52 4.37
CA ARG A 362 10.94 -12.55 5.51
C ARG A 362 11.94 -11.41 5.38
N HIS A 363 12.47 -11.14 4.20
CA HIS A 363 13.36 -10.00 4.00
C HIS A 363 12.66 -8.64 4.04
N PHE A 364 11.44 -8.52 3.52
CA PHE A 364 10.69 -7.26 3.51
C PHE A 364 10.37 -6.76 4.93
N TRP A 365 9.79 -7.60 5.80
CA TRP A 365 9.54 -7.22 7.20
C TRP A 365 10.80 -7.21 8.06
N GLN A 366 11.78 -8.11 7.83
CA GLN A 366 13.04 -8.09 8.58
C GLN A 366 13.91 -6.86 8.30
N THR A 367 13.64 -6.08 7.25
CA THR A 367 14.52 -4.97 6.86
C THR A 367 13.82 -3.60 6.93
N ILE A 368 12.50 -3.51 6.70
CA ILE A 368 11.77 -2.24 6.83
C ILE A 368 11.42 -1.96 8.30
N CYS A 369 11.12 -2.98 9.11
CA CYS A 369 11.01 -2.77 10.56
C CYS A 369 12.36 -2.51 11.25
N LYS A 370 13.50 -2.71 10.57
CA LYS A 370 14.85 -2.53 11.15
C LYS A 370 15.30 -1.09 11.25
N ASP A 371 14.53 -0.12 10.78
CA ASP A 371 14.87 1.30 10.92
C ASP A 371 14.19 1.88 12.18
N PRO A 372 14.86 1.91 13.34
CA PRO A 372 14.57 2.94 14.31
C PRO A 372 15.03 4.24 13.67
N TRP A 373 14.12 5.19 13.51
CA TRP A 373 14.50 6.57 13.26
C TRP A 373 15.41 7.06 14.40
N ARG A 374 16.73 6.85 14.28
CA ARG A 374 17.73 7.73 14.89
C ARG A 374 18.02 8.79 13.84
N LEU A 375 17.17 9.81 13.82
CA LEU A 375 17.57 11.09 13.27
C LEU A 375 18.82 11.50 14.06
N GLY A 376 19.96 11.48 13.38
CA GLY A 376 21.23 11.87 13.96
C GLY A 376 21.11 13.28 14.55
N SER A 377 21.54 13.39 15.81
CA SER A 377 21.94 14.63 16.47
C SER A 377 22.86 15.48 15.62
#